data_AF-A0AA37NB40-F1
#
_entry.id   AF-A0AA37NB40-F1
#
_cell.length_a   1.000
_cell.length_b   1.000
_cell.length_c   1.000
_cell.angle_alpha   90.00
_cell.angle_beta   90.00
_cell.angle_gamma   90.00
#
_symmetry.space_group_name_H-M   'P 1'
#
loop_
_entity.id
_entity.type
_entity.pdbx_description
1 polymer ?
#
loop_
_entity_poly.entity_id
_entity_poly.type
_entity_poly.pdbx_seq_one_letter_code
_entity_poly.pdbx_strand_id
1 'polypeptide(L)'
;MKPEAYTKKMAKAFNIDSYRKGLSTYTDCVAHYAELVECCYTNLKPNTPASSPYGILFNDLMVFASDMDKNELRILKDELNQYYSLKEWLVKNAFSYIAKIISKIEKYFPAMFYGVTEEHTCPHSNQLYLVTINDEEVNADYSSGYEVIEKILPIVVALENKLSRGDINAFEDDRYSMDQFMKLTVGMRVKALQQNDVLKTYFLNSLNNKIRNGETHDNSHYDSEHQICRYIDFNNPNNMVEIPLMDVAFMTYIQFIRIMEIALVVNKILQRIWN
;
A
#
# COMPACT_ATOMS: atom_id res chain seq x y z
N MET A 1 19.69 -16.01 28.57
CA MET A 1 18.42 -16.76 28.71
C MET A 1 18.19 -17.50 27.40
N LYS A 2 17.93 -18.81 27.38
CA LYS A 2 17.75 -19.56 26.12
C LYS A 2 16.51 -19.01 25.37
N PRO A 3 16.59 -18.74 24.05
CA PRO A 3 15.48 -18.17 23.26
C PRO A 3 14.16 -18.93 23.45
N GLU A 4 14.21 -20.25 23.53
CA GLU A 4 13.06 -21.13 23.77
C GLU A 4 12.33 -20.85 25.08
N ALA A 5 13.04 -20.45 26.14
CA ALA A 5 12.45 -20.14 27.44
C ALA A 5 11.72 -18.78 27.41
N TYR A 6 12.24 -17.81 26.66
CA TYR A 6 11.57 -16.53 26.42
C TYR A 6 10.31 -16.72 25.57
N THR A 7 10.40 -17.48 24.47
CA THR A 7 9.26 -17.79 23.60
C THR A 7 8.13 -18.50 24.34
N LYS A 8 8.43 -19.51 25.17
CA LYS A 8 7.42 -20.18 26.01
C LYS A 8 6.75 -19.23 27.01
N LYS A 9 7.53 -18.29 27.58
CA LYS A 9 7.00 -17.30 28.52
C LYS A 9 6.06 -16.31 27.83
N MET A 10 6.42 -15.85 26.63
CA MET A 10 5.59 -14.97 25.81
C MET A 10 4.33 -15.68 25.32
N ALA A 11 4.45 -16.90 24.76
CA ALA A 11 3.29 -17.68 24.31
C ALA A 11 2.26 -17.91 25.42
N LYS A 12 2.73 -18.16 26.66
CA LYS A 12 1.86 -18.25 27.83
C LYS A 12 1.23 -16.91 28.22
N ALA A 13 1.97 -15.81 28.13
CA ALA A 13 1.45 -14.49 28.50
C ALA A 13 0.39 -13.99 27.51
N PHE A 14 0.49 -14.37 26.24
CA PHE A 14 -0.42 -13.97 25.16
C PHE A 14 -1.43 -15.06 24.77
N ASN A 15 -1.51 -16.16 25.53
CA ASN A 15 -2.44 -17.27 25.31
C ASN A 15 -2.40 -17.86 23.88
N ILE A 16 -1.18 -18.07 23.36
CA ILE A 16 -0.94 -18.62 22.02
C ILE A 16 -0.74 -20.13 22.16
N ASP A 17 -1.73 -20.92 21.74
CA ASP A 17 -1.81 -22.38 21.97
C ASP A 17 -0.81 -23.23 21.13
N SER A 18 -0.22 -22.66 20.08
CA SER A 18 0.72 -23.38 19.22
C SER A 18 2.15 -22.86 19.37
N TYR A 19 3.10 -23.79 19.56
CA TYR A 19 4.54 -23.51 19.50
C TYR A 19 4.90 -22.94 18.12
N ARG A 20 4.97 -21.60 17.99
CA ARG A 20 5.68 -20.99 16.87
C ARG A 20 7.17 -21.30 17.07
N LYS A 21 7.79 -21.89 16.05
CA LYS A 21 9.25 -22.08 16.00
C LYS A 21 9.91 -20.77 16.48
N GLY A 22 10.84 -20.87 17.44
CA GLY A 22 11.58 -19.70 17.88
C GLY A 22 12.25 -19.00 16.68
N LEU A 23 12.49 -17.70 16.78
CA LEU A 23 13.21 -16.93 15.76
C LEU A 23 14.61 -17.55 15.56
N SER A 24 14.75 -18.36 14.52
CA SER A 24 15.97 -19.16 14.27
C SER A 24 16.62 -18.82 12.94
N THR A 25 15.84 -18.27 12.01
CA THR A 25 16.28 -17.85 10.68
C THR A 25 15.78 -16.46 10.33
N TYR A 26 16.40 -15.83 9.34
CA TYR A 26 15.91 -14.60 8.74
C TYR A 26 14.47 -14.74 8.21
N THR A 27 14.14 -15.90 7.64
CA THR A 27 12.80 -16.22 7.15
C THR A 27 11.77 -16.22 8.28
N ASP A 28 12.14 -16.73 9.46
CA ASP A 28 11.27 -16.69 10.65
C ASP A 28 11.00 -15.24 11.09
N CYS A 29 12.00 -14.36 11.02
CA CYS A 29 11.82 -12.94 11.36
C CYS A 29 10.85 -12.25 10.39
N VAL A 30 11.00 -12.49 9.08
CA VAL A 30 10.10 -11.93 8.06
C VAL A 30 8.67 -12.46 8.24
N ALA A 31 8.51 -13.76 8.52
CA ALA A 31 7.20 -14.37 8.76
C ALA A 31 6.51 -13.74 9.97
N HIS A 32 7.19 -13.62 11.12
CA HIS A 32 6.60 -12.99 12.30
C HIS A 32 6.26 -11.52 12.08
N TYR A 33 7.07 -10.77 11.34
CA TYR A 33 6.74 -9.40 10.99
C TYR A 33 5.50 -9.33 10.10
N ALA A 34 5.38 -10.22 9.11
CA ALA A 34 4.20 -10.29 8.25
C ALA A 34 2.92 -10.68 9.04
N GLU A 35 3.02 -11.54 10.05
CA GLU A 35 1.89 -11.83 10.96
C GLU A 35 1.46 -10.59 11.76
N LEU A 36 2.40 -9.73 12.18
CA LEU A 36 2.08 -8.45 12.80
C LEU A 36 1.38 -7.51 11.80
N VAL A 37 1.86 -7.45 10.56
CA VAL A 37 1.21 -6.69 9.48
C VAL A 37 -0.22 -7.20 9.25
N GLU A 38 -0.43 -8.51 9.22
CA GLU A 38 -1.76 -9.12 9.06
C GLU A 38 -2.70 -8.75 10.23
N CYS A 39 -2.20 -8.81 11.47
CA CYS A 39 -2.95 -8.38 12.64
C CYS A 39 -3.31 -6.89 12.56
N CYS A 40 -2.36 -6.02 12.22
CA CYS A 40 -2.61 -4.59 12.06
C CYS A 40 -3.62 -4.31 10.95
N TYR A 41 -3.43 -4.91 9.77
CA TYR A 41 -4.35 -4.78 8.65
C TYR A 41 -5.77 -5.19 9.04
N THR A 42 -5.93 -6.34 9.70
CA THR A 42 -7.26 -6.84 10.10
C THR A 42 -7.99 -5.91 11.06
N ASN A 43 -7.26 -5.18 11.91
CA ASN A 43 -7.85 -4.23 12.86
C ASN A 43 -8.04 -2.82 12.29
N LEU A 44 -7.24 -2.43 11.29
CA LEU A 44 -7.22 -1.07 10.75
C LEU A 44 -7.96 -0.92 9.43
N LYS A 45 -8.19 -2.00 8.67
CA LYS A 45 -8.97 -1.93 7.44
C LYS A 45 -10.43 -1.59 7.74
N PRO A 46 -11.13 -0.86 6.87
CA PRO A 46 -12.54 -0.61 7.07
C PRO A 46 -13.33 -1.92 7.04
N ASN A 47 -14.25 -2.10 8.00
CA ASN A 47 -15.16 -3.24 7.99
C ASN A 47 -16.24 -2.99 6.93
N THR A 48 -15.98 -3.42 5.72
CA THR A 48 -16.85 -3.19 4.57
C THR A 48 -17.36 -4.52 4.01
N PRO A 49 -18.52 -4.54 3.33
CA PRO A 49 -19.01 -5.73 2.65
C PRO A 49 -17.96 -6.30 1.70
N ALA A 50 -18.03 -7.61 1.41
CA ALA A 50 -17.08 -8.30 0.51
C ALA A 50 -17.02 -7.71 -0.92
N SER A 51 -17.91 -6.78 -1.28
CA SER A 51 -17.99 -6.04 -2.54
C SER A 51 -17.33 -4.65 -2.52
N SER A 52 -16.60 -4.33 -1.46
CA SER A 52 -16.00 -3.02 -1.24
C SER A 52 -14.68 -2.84 -2.01
N PRO A 53 -14.31 -1.61 -2.42
CA PRO A 53 -12.99 -1.34 -3.01
C PRO A 53 -11.83 -1.79 -2.10
N TYR A 54 -12.08 -1.99 -0.81
CA TYR A 54 -11.13 -2.56 0.13
C TYR A 54 -11.14 -4.08 0.05
N GLY A 55 -10.31 -4.61 -0.84
CA GLY A 55 -9.78 -5.95 -0.68
C GLY A 55 -10.15 -6.96 -1.74
N ILE A 56 -10.95 -6.64 -2.77
CA ILE A 56 -11.24 -7.58 -3.87
C ILE A 56 -9.93 -8.02 -4.53
N LEU A 57 -9.17 -7.09 -5.10
CA LEU A 57 -7.89 -7.41 -5.73
C LEU A 57 -6.90 -8.05 -4.74
N PHE A 58 -6.86 -7.59 -3.48
CA PHE A 58 -6.02 -8.20 -2.46
C PHE A 58 -6.37 -9.68 -2.21
N ASN A 59 -7.66 -9.99 -2.03
CA ASN A 59 -8.13 -11.35 -1.79
C ASN A 59 -7.84 -12.24 -3.00
N ASP A 60 -8.14 -11.75 -4.22
CA ASP A 60 -7.88 -12.49 -5.44
C ASP A 60 -6.38 -12.78 -5.63
N LEU A 61 -5.53 -11.79 -5.36
CA LEU A 61 -4.07 -11.97 -5.39
C LEU A 61 -3.57 -12.91 -4.30
N MET A 62 -4.18 -12.91 -3.10
CA MET A 62 -3.84 -13.84 -2.02
C MET A 62 -4.22 -15.28 -2.37
N VAL A 63 -5.39 -15.49 -2.97
CA VAL A 63 -5.85 -16.80 -3.46
C VAL A 63 -4.94 -17.26 -4.59
N PHE A 64 -4.70 -16.40 -5.59
CA PHE A 64 -3.78 -16.65 -6.69
C PHE A 64 -2.39 -17.06 -6.22
N ALA A 65 -1.80 -16.30 -5.29
CA ALA A 65 -0.51 -16.61 -4.71
C ALA A 65 -0.53 -17.91 -3.88
N SER A 66 -1.68 -18.32 -3.34
CA SER A 66 -1.83 -19.56 -2.56
C SER A 66 -2.00 -20.80 -3.44
N ASP A 67 -2.71 -20.67 -4.56
CA ASP A 67 -3.19 -21.80 -5.36
C ASP A 67 -2.29 -22.10 -6.57
N MET A 68 -1.54 -21.10 -7.07
CA MET A 68 -0.62 -21.28 -8.20
C MET A 68 0.38 -22.42 -7.94
N ASP A 69 0.79 -23.18 -8.96
CA ASP A 69 1.83 -24.20 -8.80
C ASP A 69 3.14 -23.59 -8.27
N LYS A 70 3.87 -24.33 -7.43
CA LYS A 70 5.08 -23.80 -6.79
C LYS A 70 6.19 -23.48 -7.79
N ASN A 71 6.32 -24.24 -8.88
CA ASN A 71 7.32 -23.98 -9.91
C ASN A 71 6.92 -22.79 -10.77
N GLU A 72 5.64 -22.71 -11.16
CA GLU A 72 5.10 -21.55 -11.88
C GLU A 72 5.25 -20.26 -11.05
N LEU A 73 4.95 -20.32 -9.76
CA LEU A 73 5.12 -19.20 -8.85
C LEU A 73 6.58 -18.75 -8.73
N ARG A 74 7.53 -19.70 -8.77
CA ARG A 74 8.96 -19.40 -8.76
C ARG A 74 9.39 -18.68 -10.05
N ILE A 75 8.91 -19.15 -11.21
CA ILE A 75 9.16 -18.50 -12.51
C ILE A 75 8.59 -17.09 -12.49
N LEU A 76 7.32 -16.93 -12.10
CA LEU A 76 6.68 -15.62 -11.99
C LEU A 76 7.44 -14.69 -11.04
N LYS A 77 7.87 -15.17 -9.88
CA LYS A 77 8.67 -14.38 -8.93
C LYS A 77 10.00 -13.94 -9.54
N ASP A 78 10.64 -14.76 -10.36
CA ASP A 78 11.88 -14.39 -11.05
C ASP A 78 11.63 -13.38 -12.19
N GLU A 79 10.51 -13.48 -12.90
CA GLU A 79 10.06 -12.46 -13.87
C GLU A 79 9.76 -11.12 -13.19
N LEU A 80 8.97 -11.12 -12.12
CA LEU A 80 8.62 -9.90 -11.37
C LEU A 80 9.86 -9.19 -10.80
N ASN A 81 10.85 -9.97 -10.36
CA ASN A 81 12.11 -9.46 -9.84
C ASN A 81 12.95 -8.70 -10.88
N GLN A 82 12.65 -8.82 -12.18
CA GLN A 82 13.28 -7.99 -13.21
C GLN A 82 12.86 -6.51 -13.11
N TYR A 83 11.69 -6.24 -12.53
CA TYR A 83 11.15 -4.89 -12.36
C TYR A 83 11.51 -4.27 -11.01
N TYR A 84 11.40 -5.05 -9.93
CA TYR A 84 11.90 -4.68 -8.61
C TYR A 84 12.05 -5.92 -7.72
N SER A 85 13.05 -5.96 -6.83
CA SER A 85 13.22 -7.10 -5.93
C SER A 85 12.10 -7.15 -4.89
N LEU A 86 11.26 -8.18 -4.95
CA LEU A 86 10.16 -8.42 -4.00
C LEU A 86 10.62 -8.42 -2.55
N LYS A 87 11.74 -9.12 -2.28
CA LYS A 87 12.32 -9.22 -0.95
C LYS A 87 12.84 -7.86 -0.46
N GLU A 88 13.51 -7.11 -1.35
CA GLU A 88 14.05 -5.80 -1.00
C GLU A 88 12.93 -4.81 -0.70
N TRP A 89 11.90 -4.77 -1.54
CA TRP A 89 10.75 -3.90 -1.32
C TRP A 89 10.07 -4.20 0.02
N LEU A 90 9.78 -5.48 0.28
CA LEU A 90 9.11 -5.90 1.51
C LEU A 90 9.88 -5.43 2.77
N VAL A 91 11.19 -5.71 2.78
CA VAL A 91 12.00 -5.56 3.99
C VAL A 91 12.52 -4.13 4.17
N LYS A 92 12.93 -3.46 3.10
CA LYS A 92 13.54 -2.12 3.17
C LYS A 92 12.53 -1.00 3.01
N ASN A 93 11.43 -1.21 2.28
CA ASN A 93 10.46 -0.16 1.98
C ASN A 93 9.16 -0.36 2.76
N ALA A 94 8.46 -1.47 2.54
CA ALA A 94 7.13 -1.69 3.10
C ALA A 94 7.14 -1.74 4.63
N PHE A 95 7.96 -2.62 5.24
CA PHE A 95 8.00 -2.76 6.70
C PHE A 95 8.43 -1.49 7.42
N SER A 96 9.41 -0.76 6.87
CA SER A 96 9.86 0.51 7.45
C SER A 96 8.74 1.56 7.45
N TYR A 97 8.04 1.71 6.33
CA TYR A 97 6.91 2.62 6.22
C TYR A 97 5.76 2.22 7.14
N ILE A 98 5.40 0.93 7.16
CA ILE A 98 4.33 0.40 8.00
C ILE A 98 4.62 0.70 9.49
N ALA A 99 5.84 0.43 9.97
CA ALA A 99 6.23 0.75 11.34
C ALA A 99 6.09 2.25 11.66
N LYS A 100 6.55 3.11 10.74
CA LYS A 100 6.47 4.57 10.88
C LYS A 100 5.02 5.01 11.06
N ILE A 101 4.10 4.55 10.20
CA ILE A 101 2.68 4.96 10.29
C ILE A 101 2.00 4.36 11.52
N ILE A 102 2.26 3.08 11.85
CA ILE A 102 1.70 2.43 13.04
C ILE A 102 2.06 3.19 14.33
N SER A 103 3.29 3.72 14.44
CA SER A 103 3.73 4.45 15.65
C SER A 103 2.97 5.74 15.96
N LYS A 104 2.15 6.22 15.02
CA LYS A 104 1.35 7.45 15.12
C LYS A 104 -0.05 7.29 14.52
N ILE A 105 -0.53 6.05 14.48
CA ILE A 105 -1.77 5.69 13.78
C ILE A 105 -3.00 6.39 14.38
N GLU A 106 -2.96 6.68 15.69
CA GLU A 106 -4.01 7.38 16.42
C GLU A 106 -4.27 8.78 15.85
N LYS A 107 -3.24 9.41 15.27
CA LYS A 107 -3.38 10.72 14.65
C LYS A 107 -4.25 10.70 13.40
N TYR A 108 -4.37 9.53 12.75
CA TYR A 108 -5.14 9.33 11.53
C TYR A 108 -6.57 8.83 11.78
N PHE A 109 -6.94 8.51 13.02
CA PHE A 109 -8.28 7.99 13.34
C PHE A 109 -9.44 8.85 12.80
N PRO A 110 -9.38 10.19 12.83
CA PRO A 110 -10.45 11.01 12.23
C PRO A 110 -10.61 10.76 10.73
N ALA A 111 -9.51 10.61 9.99
CA ALA A 111 -9.56 10.34 8.55
C ALA A 111 -10.08 8.93 8.26
N MET A 112 -9.74 7.94 9.09
CA MET A 112 -10.24 6.57 8.95
C MET A 112 -11.77 6.46 9.03
N PHE A 113 -12.43 7.43 9.66
CA PHE A 113 -13.89 7.45 9.81
C PHE A 113 -14.61 7.45 8.46
N TYR A 114 -14.06 8.08 7.43
CA TYR A 114 -14.62 7.99 6.06
C TYR A 114 -14.63 6.56 5.53
N GLY A 115 -13.57 5.78 5.83
CA GLY A 115 -13.52 4.36 5.50
C GLY A 115 -14.64 3.58 6.18
N VAL A 116 -14.89 3.84 7.47
CA VAL A 116 -15.94 3.17 8.26
C VAL A 116 -17.35 3.55 7.79
N THR A 117 -17.54 4.77 7.30
CA THR A 117 -18.83 5.29 6.83
C THR A 117 -19.08 5.01 5.34
N GLU A 118 -18.20 4.24 4.69
CA GLU A 118 -18.27 3.91 3.26
C GLU A 118 -18.16 5.14 2.34
N GLU A 119 -17.63 6.24 2.86
CA GLU A 119 -17.32 7.46 2.12
C GLU A 119 -15.91 7.31 1.54
N HIS A 120 -15.82 7.07 0.23
CA HIS A 120 -14.54 6.74 -0.43
C HIS A 120 -14.17 7.69 -1.56
N THR A 121 -15.00 8.70 -1.81
CA THR A 121 -14.80 9.66 -2.89
C THR A 121 -14.06 10.87 -2.35
N CYS A 122 -12.82 11.06 -2.78
CA CYS A 122 -12.05 12.26 -2.49
C CYS A 122 -12.15 13.28 -3.64
N PRO A 123 -12.32 14.58 -3.36
CA PRO A 123 -12.57 15.17 -2.03
C PRO A 123 -13.97 14.84 -1.50
N HIS A 124 -14.10 14.65 -0.18
CA HIS A 124 -15.39 14.35 0.45
C HIS A 124 -16.35 15.54 0.42
N SER A 125 -17.65 15.28 0.30
CA SER A 125 -18.65 16.37 0.30
C SER A 125 -18.86 16.97 1.69
N ASN A 126 -18.78 16.15 2.73
CA ASN A 126 -18.94 16.56 4.13
C ASN A 126 -17.57 16.71 4.77
N GLN A 127 -17.00 17.91 4.68
CA GLN A 127 -15.65 18.17 5.15
C GLN A 127 -15.57 18.16 6.68
N LEU A 128 -14.74 17.26 7.20
CA LEU A 128 -14.32 17.22 8.60
C LEU A 128 -12.98 17.95 8.77
N TYR A 129 -12.81 18.55 9.94
CA TYR A 129 -11.54 19.19 10.33
C TYR A 129 -10.63 18.20 11.07
N LEU A 130 -9.33 18.29 10.80
CA LEU A 130 -8.28 17.46 11.38
C LEU A 130 -7.42 18.32 12.32
N VAL A 131 -7.37 17.93 13.60
CA VAL A 131 -6.56 18.62 14.64
C VAL A 131 -5.53 17.70 15.30
N THR A 132 -5.53 16.43 14.94
CA THR A 132 -4.67 15.38 15.52
C THR A 132 -3.32 15.23 14.82
N ILE A 133 -3.18 15.83 13.64
CA ILE A 133 -1.97 15.85 12.82
C ILE A 133 -1.95 17.14 12.00
N ASN A 134 -0.76 17.70 11.78
CA ASN A 134 -0.59 18.90 10.96
C ASN A 134 -0.37 18.55 9.48
N ASP A 135 -0.45 19.57 8.63
CA ASP A 135 -0.29 19.45 7.18
C ASP A 135 1.09 18.96 6.78
N GLU A 136 2.16 19.50 7.36
CA GLU A 136 3.54 19.06 7.09
C GLU A 136 3.72 17.55 7.31
N GLU A 137 3.20 17.01 8.42
CA GLU A 137 3.35 15.60 8.77
C GLU A 137 2.48 14.70 7.87
N VAL A 138 1.24 15.11 7.55
CA VAL A 138 0.37 14.38 6.62
C VAL A 138 0.99 14.31 5.24
N ASN A 139 1.49 15.44 4.74
CA ASN A 139 2.10 15.55 3.42
C ASN A 139 3.40 14.73 3.31
N ALA A 140 4.25 14.75 4.34
CA ALA A 140 5.45 13.93 4.39
C ALA A 140 5.12 12.43 4.39
N ASP A 141 4.09 12.01 5.13
CA ASP A 141 3.64 10.62 5.17
C ASP A 141 2.98 10.18 3.86
N TYR A 142 2.17 11.05 3.25
CA TYR A 142 1.59 10.84 1.92
C TYR A 142 2.69 10.62 0.89
N SER A 143 3.68 11.52 0.84
CA SER A 143 4.78 11.45 -0.14
C SER A 143 5.62 10.19 0.08
N SER A 144 5.91 9.86 1.34
CA SER A 144 6.61 8.62 1.70
C SER A 144 5.84 7.36 1.24
N GLY A 145 4.51 7.33 1.45
CA GLY A 145 3.67 6.20 1.06
C GLY A 145 3.58 6.05 -0.45
N TYR A 146 3.44 7.18 -1.15
CA TYR A 146 3.46 7.25 -2.61
C TYR A 146 4.74 6.64 -3.18
N GLU A 147 5.92 7.00 -2.65
CA GLU A 147 7.20 6.46 -3.10
C GLU A 147 7.33 4.95 -2.85
N VAL A 148 6.80 4.45 -1.74
CA VAL A 148 6.78 3.01 -1.45
C VAL A 148 5.91 2.26 -2.46
N ILE A 149 4.74 2.79 -2.78
CA ILE A 149 3.83 2.20 -3.78
C ILE A 149 4.44 2.27 -5.17
N GLU A 150 5.02 3.41 -5.55
CA GLU A 150 5.62 3.60 -6.88
C GLU A 150 6.64 2.51 -7.23
N LYS A 151 7.48 2.13 -6.26
CA LYS A 151 8.52 1.10 -6.45
C LYS A 151 7.95 -0.28 -6.76
N ILE A 152 6.83 -0.64 -6.12
CA ILE A 152 6.18 -1.94 -6.32
C ILE A 152 5.08 -1.92 -7.36
N LEU A 153 4.67 -0.74 -7.82
CA LEU A 153 3.55 -0.57 -8.73
C LEU A 153 3.64 -1.46 -9.99
N PRO A 154 4.79 -1.58 -10.68
CA PRO A 154 4.89 -2.47 -11.83
C PRO A 154 4.58 -3.93 -11.51
N ILE A 155 4.96 -4.38 -10.31
CA ILE A 155 4.70 -5.74 -9.85
C ILE A 155 3.22 -5.94 -9.56
N VAL A 156 2.55 -4.95 -8.95
CA VAL A 156 1.09 -5.01 -8.72
C VAL A 156 0.34 -5.11 -10.06
N VAL A 157 0.74 -4.31 -11.06
CA VAL A 157 0.16 -4.34 -12.40
C VAL A 157 0.41 -5.69 -13.08
N ALA A 158 1.65 -6.20 -13.04
CA ALA A 158 1.99 -7.49 -13.62
C ALA A 158 1.20 -8.65 -12.97
N LEU A 159 1.03 -8.60 -11.65
CA LEU A 159 0.23 -9.58 -10.90
C LEU A 159 -1.25 -9.50 -11.29
N GLU A 160 -1.83 -8.30 -11.43
CA GLU A 160 -3.21 -8.13 -11.91
C GLU A 160 -3.36 -8.68 -13.34
N ASN A 161 -2.49 -8.29 -14.27
CA ASN A 161 -2.52 -8.80 -15.65
C ASN A 161 -2.41 -10.33 -15.68
N LYS A 162 -1.51 -10.92 -14.89
CA LYS A 162 -1.34 -12.37 -14.81
C LYS A 162 -2.58 -13.05 -14.24
N LEU A 163 -3.19 -12.47 -13.21
CA LEU A 163 -4.42 -12.96 -12.59
C LEU A 163 -5.60 -12.92 -13.56
N SER A 164 -5.82 -11.79 -14.23
CA SER A 164 -7.04 -11.56 -15.04
C SER A 164 -6.92 -12.13 -16.46
N ARG A 165 -5.71 -12.17 -17.03
CA ARG A 165 -5.48 -12.49 -18.45
C ARG A 165 -4.42 -13.56 -18.70
N GLY A 166 -3.77 -14.08 -17.65
CA GLY A 166 -2.83 -15.20 -17.75
C GLY A 166 -1.41 -14.84 -18.21
N ASP A 167 -1.13 -13.56 -18.50
CA ASP A 167 0.19 -13.06 -18.91
C ASP A 167 0.47 -11.69 -18.26
N ILE A 168 1.68 -11.49 -17.72
CA ILE A 168 2.10 -10.22 -17.11
C ILE A 168 2.09 -9.06 -18.13
N ASN A 169 2.25 -9.35 -19.42
CA ASN A 169 2.27 -8.37 -20.51
C ASN A 169 0.89 -8.07 -21.10
N ALA A 170 -0.17 -8.74 -20.65
CA ALA A 170 -1.51 -8.55 -21.18
C ALA A 170 -2.17 -7.28 -20.61
N PHE A 171 -1.76 -6.11 -21.12
CA PHE A 171 -2.45 -4.85 -20.84
C PHE A 171 -3.73 -4.74 -21.68
N GLU A 172 -4.72 -4.00 -21.17
CA GLU A 172 -5.92 -3.69 -21.94
C GLU A 172 -5.56 -2.94 -23.24
N ASP A 173 -6.23 -3.32 -24.33
CA ASP A 173 -6.01 -2.82 -25.69
C ASP A 173 -4.57 -2.98 -26.25
N ASP A 174 -3.78 -3.93 -25.72
CA ASP A 174 -2.37 -4.14 -26.10
C ASP A 174 -1.51 -2.86 -26.01
N ARG A 175 -1.92 -1.93 -25.13
CA ARG A 175 -1.37 -0.58 -25.07
C ARG A 175 0.10 -0.54 -24.68
N TYR A 176 0.50 -1.49 -23.84
CA TYR A 176 1.85 -1.62 -23.31
C TYR A 176 2.24 -3.09 -23.21
N SER A 177 3.53 -3.39 -23.34
CA SER A 177 4.15 -4.51 -22.61
C SER A 177 4.67 -4.03 -21.25
N MET A 178 5.03 -4.95 -20.36
CA MET A 178 5.64 -4.56 -19.07
C MET A 178 6.92 -3.73 -19.26
N ASP A 179 7.75 -4.06 -20.24
CA ASP A 179 8.96 -3.30 -20.56
C ASP A 179 8.65 -1.88 -21.05
N GLN A 180 7.56 -1.71 -21.81
CA GLN A 180 7.10 -0.39 -22.24
C GLN A 180 6.53 0.41 -21.05
N PHE A 181 5.76 -0.25 -20.19
CA PHE A 181 5.21 0.34 -18.98
C PHE A 181 6.31 0.82 -18.03
N MET A 182 7.39 0.06 -17.88
CA MET A 182 8.55 0.41 -17.04
C MET A 182 9.30 1.66 -17.53
N LYS A 183 9.23 1.98 -18.82
CA LYS A 183 9.86 3.17 -19.40
C LYS A 183 9.04 4.45 -19.18
N LEU A 184 7.80 4.32 -18.72
CA LEU A 184 6.95 5.45 -18.42
C LEU A 184 7.43 6.19 -17.16
N THR A 185 7.27 7.51 -17.17
CA THR A 185 7.46 8.31 -15.95
C THR A 185 6.49 7.86 -14.86
N VAL A 186 6.83 8.13 -13.59
CA VAL A 186 5.96 7.85 -12.44
C VAL A 186 4.53 8.30 -12.66
N GLY A 187 4.37 9.55 -13.09
CA GLY A 187 3.04 10.10 -13.30
C GLY A 187 2.28 9.46 -14.45
N MET A 188 2.98 8.99 -15.49
CA MET A 188 2.35 8.23 -16.58
C MET A 188 1.95 6.82 -16.13
N ARG A 189 2.77 6.14 -15.30
CA ARG A 189 2.41 4.84 -14.71
C ARG A 189 1.15 4.95 -13.86
N VAL A 190 1.05 5.98 -13.02
CA VAL A 190 -0.15 6.22 -12.19
C VAL A 190 -1.37 6.59 -13.03
N LYS A 191 -1.20 7.37 -14.12
CA LYS A 191 -2.29 7.66 -15.06
C LYS A 191 -2.80 6.40 -15.77
N ALA A 192 -1.92 5.45 -16.09
CA ALA A 192 -2.32 4.19 -16.70
C ALA A 192 -3.19 3.34 -15.75
N LEU A 193 -2.98 3.40 -14.43
CA LEU A 193 -3.86 2.72 -13.45
C LEU A 193 -5.31 3.20 -13.53
N GLN A 194 -5.51 4.49 -13.83
CA GLN A 194 -6.84 5.10 -13.93
C GLN A 194 -7.65 4.60 -15.14
N GLN A 195 -7.01 3.83 -16.02
CA GLN A 195 -7.62 3.26 -17.21
C GLN A 195 -8.01 1.78 -17.00
N ASN A 196 -7.55 1.16 -15.91
CA ASN A 196 -7.91 -0.19 -15.49
C ASN A 196 -8.85 -0.10 -14.28
N ASP A 197 -10.11 -0.51 -14.44
CA ASP A 197 -11.14 -0.32 -13.41
C ASP A 197 -10.80 -1.03 -12.09
N VAL A 198 -10.13 -2.19 -12.14
CA VAL A 198 -9.73 -2.94 -10.95
C VAL A 198 -8.66 -2.16 -10.17
N LEU A 199 -7.59 -1.72 -10.84
CA LEU A 199 -6.49 -0.98 -10.22
C LEU A 199 -6.91 0.41 -9.76
N LYS A 200 -7.74 1.10 -10.56
CA LYS A 200 -8.35 2.38 -10.20
C LYS A 200 -9.15 2.26 -8.91
N THR A 201 -10.02 1.24 -8.85
CA THR A 201 -10.85 0.96 -7.66
C THR A 201 -9.99 0.57 -6.48
N TYR A 202 -8.95 -0.25 -6.69
CA TYR A 202 -8.04 -0.68 -5.64
C TYR A 202 -7.30 0.50 -5.00
N PHE A 203 -6.71 1.40 -5.79
CA PHE A 203 -5.99 2.54 -5.23
C PHE A 203 -6.88 3.71 -4.78
N LEU A 204 -8.19 3.71 -5.05
CA LEU A 204 -9.14 4.73 -4.59
C LEU A 204 -8.65 6.19 -4.75
N ASN A 205 -8.01 6.49 -5.89
CA ASN A 205 -7.41 7.80 -6.17
C ASN A 205 -6.39 8.31 -5.13
N SER A 206 -5.87 7.44 -4.27
CA SER A 206 -4.85 7.78 -3.26
C SER A 206 -3.48 8.09 -3.86
N LEU A 207 -3.32 7.92 -5.18
CA LEU A 207 -2.12 8.24 -5.95
C LEU A 207 -2.35 9.48 -6.81
N ASN A 208 -2.29 10.65 -6.17
CA ASN A 208 -2.34 11.96 -6.82
C ASN A 208 -0.92 12.53 -7.07
N ASN A 209 -0.53 12.61 -8.34
CA ASN A 209 0.75 13.17 -8.78
C ASN A 209 0.94 14.64 -8.37
N LYS A 210 -0.13 15.43 -8.30
CA LYS A 210 -0.03 16.87 -8.00
C LYS A 210 0.37 17.10 -6.54
N ILE A 211 -0.22 16.34 -5.62
CA ILE A 211 0.16 16.36 -4.19
C ILE A 211 1.65 16.00 -4.05
N ARG A 212 2.05 14.85 -4.60
CA ARG A 212 3.44 14.36 -4.53
C ARG A 212 4.44 15.35 -5.12
N ASN A 213 4.12 15.95 -6.26
CA ASN A 213 5.01 16.93 -6.90
C ASN A 213 5.06 18.27 -6.15
N GLY A 214 3.94 18.71 -5.56
CA GLY A 214 3.90 19.91 -4.72
C GLY A 214 4.87 19.80 -3.54
N GLU A 215 4.86 18.66 -2.86
CA GLU A 215 5.80 18.37 -1.77
C GLU A 215 7.26 18.23 -2.23
N THR A 216 7.49 17.52 -3.34
CA THR A 216 8.85 17.31 -3.87
C THR A 216 9.54 18.63 -4.26
N HIS A 217 8.75 19.65 -4.63
CA HIS A 217 9.25 20.93 -5.12
C HIS A 217 9.00 22.10 -4.16
N ASP A 218 8.60 21.84 -2.90
CA ASP A 218 8.30 22.87 -1.90
C ASP A 218 7.29 23.93 -2.40
N ASN A 219 6.30 23.46 -3.16
CA ASN A 219 5.28 24.24 -3.84
C ASN A 219 3.88 23.98 -3.25
N SER A 220 3.81 23.63 -1.98
CA SER A 220 2.56 23.50 -1.23
C SER A 220 2.33 24.69 -0.30
N HIS A 221 1.06 25.05 -0.12
CA HIS A 221 0.65 26.09 0.83
C HIS A 221 -0.58 25.62 1.61
N TYR A 222 -0.61 25.90 2.92
CA TYR A 222 -1.69 25.48 3.80
C TYR A 222 -2.51 26.66 4.30
N ASP A 223 -3.82 26.61 4.03
CA ASP A 223 -4.82 27.50 4.59
C ASP A 223 -5.30 26.93 5.93
N SER A 224 -4.81 27.49 7.03
CA SER A 224 -5.14 26.95 8.36
C SER A 224 -6.57 27.27 8.82
N GLU A 225 -7.21 28.33 8.28
CA GLU A 225 -8.58 28.72 8.60
C GLU A 225 -9.57 27.72 8.01
N HIS A 226 -9.34 27.34 6.75
CA HIS A 226 -10.22 26.42 6.02
C HIS A 226 -9.70 24.97 6.02
N GLN A 227 -8.50 24.73 6.55
CA GLN A 227 -7.75 23.48 6.49
C GLN A 227 -7.59 22.92 5.06
N ILE A 228 -7.20 23.79 4.12
CA ILE A 228 -7.05 23.44 2.70
C ILE A 228 -5.56 23.39 2.34
N CYS A 229 -5.12 22.26 1.81
CA CYS A 229 -3.81 22.10 1.19
C CYS A 229 -3.87 22.51 -0.28
N ARG A 230 -3.00 23.43 -0.68
CA ARG A 230 -2.87 23.95 -2.04
C ARG A 230 -1.58 23.43 -2.64
N TYR A 231 -1.65 22.70 -3.76
CA TYR A 231 -0.48 22.16 -4.46
C TYR A 231 -0.36 22.80 -5.84
N ILE A 232 0.76 23.47 -6.08
CA ILE A 232 1.02 24.23 -7.31
C ILE A 232 1.97 23.43 -8.21
N ASP A 233 1.58 23.22 -9.47
CA ASP A 233 2.47 22.59 -10.46
C ASP A 233 3.66 23.51 -10.76
N PHE A 234 4.87 23.00 -10.48
CA PHE A 234 6.13 23.71 -10.70
C PHE A 234 6.27 24.23 -12.15
N ASN A 235 5.83 23.45 -13.14
CA ASN A 235 5.98 23.81 -14.56
C ASN A 235 4.84 24.71 -15.07
N ASN A 236 3.74 24.82 -14.32
CA ASN A 236 2.61 25.63 -14.69
C ASN A 236 1.87 26.12 -13.44
N PRO A 237 2.22 27.28 -12.89
CA PRO A 237 1.63 27.80 -11.65
C PRO A 237 0.11 28.00 -11.70
N ASN A 238 -0.49 28.10 -12.89
CA ASN A 238 -1.94 28.17 -13.06
C ASN A 238 -2.63 26.80 -12.90
N ASN A 239 -1.87 25.71 -12.89
CA ASN A 239 -2.34 24.35 -12.67
C ASN A 239 -2.18 24.00 -11.19
N MET A 240 -3.21 24.34 -10.41
CA MET A 240 -3.28 24.14 -8.98
C MET A 240 -4.26 23.02 -8.63
N VAL A 241 -4.07 22.38 -7.48
CA VAL A 241 -5.10 21.55 -6.85
C VAL A 241 -5.26 21.95 -5.39
N GLU A 242 -6.50 22.11 -4.97
CA GLU A 242 -6.90 22.36 -3.58
C GLU A 242 -7.56 21.10 -3.03
N ILE A 243 -7.05 20.59 -1.92
CA ILE A 243 -7.57 19.40 -1.26
C ILE A 243 -7.58 19.66 0.25
N PRO A 244 -8.71 19.45 0.93
CA PRO A 244 -8.78 19.54 2.38
C PRO A 244 -7.78 18.61 3.07
N LEU A 245 -7.19 19.05 4.18
CA LEU A 245 -6.18 18.28 4.91
C LEU A 245 -6.69 16.89 5.32
N MET A 246 -7.97 16.80 5.69
CA MET A 246 -8.62 15.52 6.02
C MET A 246 -8.63 14.55 4.83
N ASP A 247 -8.84 15.04 3.61
CA ASP A 247 -8.81 14.22 2.40
C ASP A 247 -7.40 13.71 2.09
N VAL A 248 -6.38 14.55 2.29
CA VAL A 248 -4.98 14.12 2.14
C VAL A 248 -4.64 13.05 3.18
N ALA A 249 -5.07 13.25 4.43
CA ALA A 249 -4.88 12.27 5.50
C ALA A 249 -5.60 10.94 5.21
N PHE A 250 -6.80 11.01 4.63
CA PHE A 250 -7.52 9.81 4.20
C PHE A 250 -6.80 9.11 3.05
N MET A 251 -6.31 9.83 2.03
CA MET A 251 -5.49 9.23 0.96
C MET A 251 -4.24 8.56 1.54
N THR A 252 -3.56 9.16 2.52
CA THR A 252 -2.42 8.55 3.23
C THR A 252 -2.84 7.25 3.93
N TYR A 253 -3.99 7.24 4.58
CA TYR A 253 -4.55 6.03 5.18
C TYR A 253 -4.81 4.94 4.13
N ILE A 254 -5.39 5.27 2.98
CA ILE A 254 -5.57 4.31 1.88
C ILE A 254 -4.24 3.74 1.43
N GLN A 255 -3.23 4.58 1.17
CA GLN A 255 -1.90 4.12 0.78
C GLN A 255 -1.33 3.14 1.82
N PHE A 256 -1.47 3.46 3.11
CA PHE A 256 -1.03 2.61 4.20
C PHE A 256 -1.73 1.24 4.19
N ILE A 257 -3.05 1.19 4.00
CA ILE A 257 -3.79 -0.07 3.84
C ILE A 257 -3.27 -0.87 2.63
N ARG A 258 -3.09 -0.22 1.46
CA ARG A 258 -2.60 -0.91 0.25
C ARG A 258 -1.18 -1.43 0.38
N ILE A 259 -0.31 -0.71 1.07
CA ILE A 259 1.06 -1.16 1.34
C ILE A 259 1.03 -2.42 2.22
N MET A 260 0.17 -2.48 3.24
CA MET A 260 0.00 -3.70 4.05
C MET A 260 -0.52 -4.87 3.22
N GLU A 261 -1.56 -4.67 2.39
CA GLU A 261 -2.11 -5.70 1.50
C GLU A 261 -1.07 -6.26 0.54
N ILE A 262 -0.33 -5.38 -0.15
CA ILE A 262 0.74 -5.78 -1.07
C ILE A 262 1.86 -6.50 -0.32
N ALA A 263 2.23 -6.04 0.89
CA ALA A 263 3.23 -6.70 1.72
C ALA A 263 2.83 -8.13 2.10
N LEU A 264 1.55 -8.37 2.39
CA LEU A 264 1.02 -9.70 2.69
C LEU A 264 1.05 -10.61 1.47
N VAL A 265 0.65 -10.12 0.28
CA VAL A 265 0.74 -10.87 -0.99
C VAL A 265 2.20 -11.22 -1.30
N VAL A 266 3.11 -10.24 -1.23
CA VAL A 266 4.53 -10.44 -1.50
C VAL A 266 5.13 -11.45 -0.51
N ASN A 267 4.81 -11.34 0.78
CA ASN A 267 5.25 -12.32 1.77
C ASN A 267 4.70 -13.71 1.45
N LYS A 268 3.43 -13.85 1.05
CA LYS A 268 2.84 -15.14 0.66
C LYS A 268 3.60 -15.80 -0.48
N ILE A 269 3.92 -15.04 -1.54
CA ILE A 269 4.73 -15.50 -2.67
C ILE A 269 6.10 -16.00 -2.17
N LEU A 270 6.80 -15.19 -1.38
CA LEU A 270 8.14 -15.53 -0.88
C LEU A 270 8.13 -16.77 0.03
N GLN A 271 7.18 -16.88 0.95
CA GLN A 271 7.08 -18.02 1.88
C GLN A 271 6.80 -19.33 1.16
N ARG A 272 5.98 -19.33 0.09
CA ARG A 272 5.74 -20.55 -0.69
C ARG A 272 6.97 -21.04 -1.45
N ILE A 273 7.91 -20.15 -1.73
CA ILE A 273 9.15 -20.48 -2.44
C ILE A 273 10.28 -20.85 -1.46
N TRP A 274 10.28 -20.28 -0.26
CA TRP A 274 11.29 -20.55 0.77
C TRP A 274 11.06 -21.84 1.57
N ASN A 275 9.79 -22.23 1.76
CA ASN A 275 9.42 -23.56 2.27
C ASN A 275 9.52 -24.61 1.16
#